data_AF-A0A674APX6-F1
#
_entry.id   AF-A0A674APX6-F1
#
_cell.length_a   1.000
_cell.length_b   1.000
_cell.length_c   1.000
_cell.angle_alpha   90.00
_cell.angle_beta   90.00
_cell.angle_gamma   90.00
#
_symmetry.space_group_name_H-M   'P 1'
#
loop_
_entity.id
_entity.type
_entity.pdbx_description
1 polymer ?
#
loop_
_entity_poly.entity_id
_entity_poly.type
_entity_poly.pdbx_seq_one_letter_code
_entity_poly.pdbx_strand_id
1 'polypeptide(L)'
;MSECEVNETEPVVAADIPPVASAAATTDLNFRSEDPLSTLFDRNTVGSGSNPGVAVRISGSCESVLTELETDGSGEEALLLPCLSGGTSSPRGERQKRTRRNRRSSSSDKDNLTSPGNSSGDFNHFPGDPEFGDIIQRAEQAIEGGVFPERISQGSSGSYFVKDSKGKILGVFKPKSEEPYGHLNPKWTKYFHKLCCPCCFGRGCLIPNQGYLSEVAASHVDTRLGLGVVPKTKAVYLVSETFHYNTIDRAKSRGKKYALEMVPKVGRHFHRVGLPPKLGSFQLFVEGYHEADYWLRRFEAEPLPENIRKQLQSQFERLVILDYVIRNTDRGNDNWLIKYEKSGEGEGEKVSCVCVCVWTAAIQIAAIDNGLAFPFKHPDEWRAYPFHWACLPQAKVPFSQETRELVLSRLSDMNFVQDLCEDLYEMFMADKGFDKTMFEKQMSVMRGQILNLSQALKDNKTPIQLVQMPRVVVERSRTGGQGRVVTLGTAFTQTFHCKRPFFSSW
;
A
#
# COMPACT_ATOMS: atom_id res chain seq x y z
N MET A 1 -24.77 44.35 -19.84
CA MET A 1 -25.56 45.28 -20.68
C MET A 1 -26.49 44.43 -21.54
N SER A 2 -27.81 44.52 -21.49
CA SER A 2 -28.81 45.08 -20.55
C SER A 2 -30.17 44.52 -21.03
N GLU A 3 -31.08 44.02 -20.17
CA GLU A 3 -32.25 44.74 -19.61
C GLU A 3 -33.20 45.32 -20.69
N CYS A 4 -34.54 45.24 -20.65
CA CYS A 4 -35.53 44.67 -19.70
C CYS A 4 -36.89 44.48 -20.46
N GLU A 5 -37.73 43.46 -20.21
CA GLU A 5 -38.91 43.36 -19.29
C GLU A 5 -40.25 44.05 -19.67
N VAL A 6 -41.36 43.45 -19.15
CA VAL A 6 -42.64 44.06 -18.69
C VAL A 6 -43.69 44.48 -19.76
N ASN A 7 -45.02 44.23 -19.65
CA ASN A 7 -45.86 43.61 -18.59
C ASN A 7 -47.28 43.11 -19.04
N GLU A 8 -47.97 42.35 -18.16
CA GLU A 8 -49.46 42.26 -17.91
C GLU A 8 -50.48 41.91 -19.03
N THR A 9 -51.72 41.41 -18.78
CA THR A 9 -52.56 41.27 -17.54
C THR A 9 -53.44 39.98 -17.52
N GLU A 10 -54.07 39.66 -16.36
CA GLU A 10 -54.97 38.50 -16.04
C GLU A 10 -56.51 38.79 -16.29
N PRO A 11 -57.60 38.15 -15.70
CA PRO A 11 -57.74 37.11 -14.63
C PRO A 11 -58.97 36.12 -14.51
N VAL A 12 -58.88 35.17 -13.54
CA VAL A 12 -59.90 34.26 -12.87
C VAL A 12 -60.68 33.23 -13.76
N VAL A 13 -61.30 32.10 -13.33
CA VAL A 13 -61.91 31.58 -12.06
C VAL A 13 -61.64 30.04 -11.85
N ALA A 14 -62.04 29.43 -10.72
CA ALA A 14 -61.59 28.10 -10.22
C ALA A 14 -62.71 27.13 -9.69
N ALA A 15 -62.31 25.98 -9.08
CA ALA A 15 -63.07 25.04 -8.21
C ALA A 15 -64.00 23.97 -8.90
N ASP A 16 -64.32 22.76 -8.38
CA ASP A 16 -63.81 21.96 -7.23
C ASP A 16 -64.19 20.43 -7.30
N ILE A 17 -63.87 19.63 -6.26
CA ILE A 17 -63.90 18.13 -6.21
C ILE A 17 -64.71 17.58 -4.99
N PRO A 18 -65.73 16.69 -5.11
CA PRO A 18 -65.63 15.20 -4.89
C PRO A 18 -66.79 14.40 -5.60
N PRO A 19 -67.35 13.21 -5.16
CA PRO A 19 -66.95 12.17 -4.18
C PRO A 19 -67.05 10.66 -4.61
N VAL A 20 -66.60 9.81 -3.66
CA VAL A 20 -66.56 8.33 -3.47
C VAL A 20 -67.91 7.56 -3.40
N ALA A 21 -67.95 6.26 -3.81
CA ALA A 21 -68.75 5.15 -3.20
C ALA A 21 -68.38 3.71 -3.72
N SER A 22 -68.87 2.63 -3.09
CA SER A 22 -68.49 1.20 -3.33
C SER A 22 -69.67 0.20 -3.36
N ALA A 23 -69.55 -0.95 -4.05
CA ALA A 23 -69.68 -2.33 -3.48
C ALA A 23 -70.02 -3.50 -4.47
N ALA A 24 -69.32 -4.64 -4.28
CA ALA A 24 -69.79 -6.05 -4.30
C ALA A 24 -70.40 -6.74 -5.57
N ALA A 25 -70.63 -8.06 -5.43
CA ALA A 25 -71.25 -9.06 -6.33
C ALA A 25 -70.44 -9.46 -7.60
N THR A 26 -69.72 -10.60 -7.69
CA THR A 26 -70.08 -12.06 -7.70
C THR A 26 -70.63 -12.64 -9.01
N THR A 27 -69.87 -13.57 -9.62
CA THR A 27 -70.38 -14.79 -10.31
C THR A 27 -69.28 -15.85 -10.41
N ASP A 28 -69.64 -17.12 -10.20
CA ASP A 28 -68.76 -18.29 -10.36
C ASP A 28 -68.59 -18.73 -11.84
N LEU A 29 -67.63 -19.64 -12.08
CA LEU A 29 -67.91 -20.89 -12.83
C LEU A 29 -66.81 -21.95 -12.59
N ASN A 30 -67.23 -23.21 -12.37
CA ASN A 30 -66.37 -24.36 -12.08
C ASN A 30 -66.37 -25.39 -13.23
N PHE A 31 -65.21 -26.01 -13.51
CA PHE A 31 -65.06 -27.40 -14.03
C PHE A 31 -63.68 -27.92 -13.55
N ARG A 32 -63.53 -29.04 -12.80
CA ARG A 32 -63.69 -30.48 -13.14
C ARG A 32 -62.75 -30.96 -14.25
N SER A 33 -62.04 -32.11 -14.16
CA SER A 33 -61.92 -33.12 -13.07
C SER A 33 -60.78 -34.15 -13.39
N GLU A 34 -60.56 -35.11 -12.47
CA GLU A 34 -59.94 -36.46 -12.63
C GLU A 34 -58.40 -36.67 -12.45
N ASP A 35 -58.08 -37.44 -11.39
CA ASP A 35 -56.90 -38.32 -11.15
C ASP A 35 -57.04 -39.66 -11.95
N PRO A 36 -56.13 -40.70 -11.93
CA PRO A 36 -55.10 -41.02 -10.92
C PRO A 36 -53.79 -41.73 -11.39
N LEU A 37 -53.01 -42.22 -10.40
CA LEU A 37 -51.88 -43.19 -10.44
C LEU A 37 -50.53 -42.62 -10.95
N SER A 38 -49.37 -43.05 -10.42
CA SER A 38 -49.04 -44.30 -9.72
C SER A 38 -48.02 -44.18 -8.56
N THR A 39 -47.91 -45.26 -7.78
CA THR A 39 -46.91 -45.59 -6.75
C THR A 39 -45.49 -45.79 -7.32
N LEU A 40 -44.37 -45.85 -6.60
CA LEU A 40 -44.07 -46.22 -5.20
C LEU A 40 -42.61 -45.83 -4.85
N PHE A 41 -42.29 -45.40 -3.61
CA PHE A 41 -41.27 -45.99 -2.72
C PHE A 41 -41.25 -45.30 -1.33
N ASP A 42 -40.67 -45.96 -0.32
CA ASP A 42 -40.98 -45.76 1.11
C ASP A 42 -39.79 -45.21 1.94
N ARG A 43 -40.12 -44.44 3.00
CA ARG A 43 -39.32 -44.10 4.21
C ARG A 43 -37.92 -43.44 4.07
N ASN A 44 -37.45 -42.62 5.01
CA ASN A 44 -37.88 -42.33 6.39
C ASN A 44 -38.05 -40.82 6.67
N THR A 45 -38.68 -40.48 7.81
CA THR A 45 -39.06 -39.11 8.22
C THR A 45 -38.34 -38.68 9.51
N VAL A 46 -38.54 -37.41 9.91
CA VAL A 46 -38.09 -36.70 11.14
C VAL A 46 -36.71 -36.01 11.02
N GLY A 47 -36.56 -34.69 11.18
CA GLY A 47 -37.56 -33.60 11.23
C GLY A 47 -37.31 -32.55 12.32
N SER A 48 -36.97 -31.31 11.92
CA SER A 48 -36.68 -30.13 12.79
C SER A 48 -35.49 -30.28 13.76
N GLY A 49 -34.82 -29.21 14.21
CA GLY A 49 -34.95 -27.79 13.88
C GLY A 49 -34.00 -26.92 14.73
N SER A 50 -34.08 -25.59 14.59
CA SER A 50 -33.38 -24.54 15.38
C SER A 50 -31.84 -24.48 15.38
N ASN A 51 -31.32 -23.42 14.74
CA ASN A 51 -30.25 -22.56 15.30
C ASN A 51 -30.88 -21.59 16.34
N PRO A 52 -30.14 -20.80 17.17
CA PRO A 52 -28.73 -20.40 17.04
C PRO A 52 -27.86 -20.52 18.32
N GLY A 53 -26.54 -20.27 18.21
CA GLY A 53 -25.65 -20.18 19.38
C GLY A 53 -24.20 -19.78 19.06
N VAL A 54 -23.76 -18.65 19.62
CA VAL A 54 -22.42 -18.03 19.50
C VAL A 54 -21.30 -18.89 20.14
N ALA A 55 -20.06 -18.67 19.68
CA ALA A 55 -18.75 -18.83 20.37
C ALA A 55 -17.76 -19.92 19.88
N VAL A 56 -16.57 -19.44 19.51
CA VAL A 56 -15.21 -19.97 19.75
C VAL A 56 -14.98 -21.49 19.71
N ARG A 57 -14.10 -21.93 18.80
CA ARG A 57 -13.22 -23.10 19.03
C ARG A 57 -11.75 -22.72 19.08
N ILE A 58 -11.18 -22.75 20.28
CA ILE A 58 -9.78 -23.11 20.48
C ILE A 58 -9.68 -24.62 20.20
N SER A 59 -8.58 -25.08 19.59
CA SER A 59 -8.24 -26.50 19.52
C SER A 59 -6.74 -26.68 19.58
N GLY A 60 -6.26 -27.38 20.61
CA GLY A 60 -4.86 -27.76 20.77
C GLY A 60 -4.79 -29.17 21.36
N SER A 61 -4.02 -30.05 20.72
CA SER A 61 -3.70 -31.45 21.08
C SER A 61 -2.98 -32.07 19.87
N CYS A 62 -1.86 -32.78 19.97
CA CYS A 62 -0.93 -32.94 21.09
C CYS A 62 0.51 -33.16 20.56
N GLU A 63 1.43 -33.39 21.49
CA GLU A 63 2.88 -33.51 21.39
C GLU A 63 3.47 -34.38 20.25
N SER A 64 4.71 -34.04 19.87
CA SER A 64 5.79 -35.04 19.95
C SER A 64 6.95 -34.45 20.76
N VAL A 65 7.40 -35.19 21.79
CA VAL A 65 8.43 -34.75 22.74
C VAL A 65 9.80 -35.28 22.32
N LEU A 66 10.81 -34.42 22.33
CA LEU A 66 12.21 -34.82 22.57
C LEU A 66 12.89 -33.76 23.46
N THR A 67 13.52 -34.23 24.53
CA THR A 67 14.15 -33.42 25.58
C THR A 67 15.67 -33.65 25.63
N GLU A 68 16.44 -32.58 25.53
CA GLU A 68 17.79 -32.47 26.10
C GLU A 68 17.84 -31.09 26.78
N LEU A 69 17.60 -31.03 28.10
CA LEU A 69 18.58 -31.23 29.18
C LEU A 69 19.53 -30.04 29.35
N GLU A 70 19.29 -29.27 30.42
CA GLU A 70 20.18 -28.24 30.93
C GLU A 70 21.37 -28.89 31.67
N THR A 71 22.56 -28.30 31.56
CA THR A 71 23.69 -28.58 32.46
C THR A 71 24.33 -27.27 32.88
N ASP A 72 24.05 -26.86 34.12
CA ASP A 72 24.86 -25.85 34.80
C ASP A 72 26.29 -26.36 34.98
N GLY A 73 27.26 -25.45 34.89
CA GLY A 73 28.69 -25.79 34.90
C GLY A 73 29.55 -24.62 35.36
N SER A 74 29.55 -24.34 36.66
CA SER A 74 30.46 -23.37 37.26
C SER A 74 31.91 -23.88 37.22
N GLY A 75 32.83 -23.07 36.70
CA GLY A 75 34.26 -23.38 36.70
C GLY A 75 35.09 -22.11 36.65
N GLU A 76 35.46 -21.59 37.82
CA GLU A 76 36.58 -20.65 37.92
C GLU A 76 37.88 -21.44 37.85
N GLU A 77 38.78 -21.10 36.92
CA GLU A 77 40.21 -21.15 37.20
C GLU A 77 40.96 -20.08 36.39
N ALA A 78 42.13 -19.71 36.87
CA ALA A 78 42.90 -18.55 36.39
C ALA A 78 44.34 -18.94 36.04
N LEU A 79 45.15 -17.93 35.71
CA LEU A 79 46.62 -17.96 35.75
C LEU A 79 47.36 -18.76 34.65
N LEU A 80 47.86 -18.03 33.64
CA LEU A 80 49.29 -17.71 33.41
C LEU A 80 49.78 -17.78 31.94
N LEU A 81 50.63 -16.80 31.63
CA LEU A 81 51.51 -16.77 30.46
C LEU A 81 52.77 -17.61 30.71
N PRO A 82 53.43 -18.07 29.62
CA PRO A 82 54.88 -18.18 29.60
C PRO A 82 55.47 -17.26 28.53
N CYS A 83 56.23 -16.25 28.97
CA CYS A 83 57.24 -15.59 28.13
C CYS A 83 58.58 -16.28 28.35
N LEU A 84 59.31 -16.62 27.28
CA LEU A 84 60.73 -17.02 27.35
C LEU A 84 61.54 -16.30 26.26
N SER A 85 62.85 -16.17 26.52
CA SER A 85 63.69 -15.10 25.96
C SER A 85 65.05 -15.60 25.45
N GLY A 86 65.61 -14.90 24.46
CA GLY A 86 66.97 -15.09 23.94
C GLY A 86 67.01 -15.87 22.60
N GLY A 87 67.81 -15.52 21.59
CA GLY A 87 68.55 -14.27 21.33
C GLY A 87 70.07 -14.41 21.22
N THR A 88 70.64 -14.11 20.04
CA THR A 88 72.08 -13.84 19.82
C THR A 88 72.34 -13.15 18.46
N SER A 89 73.45 -12.39 18.40
CA SER A 89 74.29 -12.07 17.22
C SER A 89 73.69 -11.37 15.98
N SER A 90 74.29 -10.22 15.64
CA SER A 90 74.37 -9.62 14.29
C SER A 90 75.82 -9.70 13.80
N PRO A 91 76.12 -9.61 12.48
CA PRO A 91 76.72 -8.35 12.01
C PRO A 91 76.45 -7.95 10.53
N ARG A 92 76.54 -6.63 10.27
CA ARG A 92 77.02 -5.90 9.05
C ARG A 92 76.53 -6.33 7.64
N GLY A 93 76.03 -5.37 6.83
CA GLY A 93 75.81 -5.60 5.38
C GLY A 93 75.22 -4.45 4.54
N GLU A 94 75.93 -3.33 4.40
CA GLU A 94 75.79 -2.31 3.32
C GLU A 94 74.42 -1.62 3.05
N ARG A 95 74.42 -0.65 2.11
CA ARG A 95 73.38 0.37 1.92
C ARG A 95 73.34 0.90 0.48
N GLN A 96 72.38 0.48 -0.35
CA GLN A 96 72.07 1.18 -1.62
C GLN A 96 70.58 1.33 -1.89
N LYS A 97 70.23 2.45 -2.53
CA LYS A 97 68.86 2.82 -2.93
C LYS A 97 68.42 2.02 -4.16
N ARG A 98 67.16 1.57 -4.18
CA ARG A 98 66.38 1.49 -5.44
C ARG A 98 64.88 1.65 -5.19
N THR A 99 64.27 2.56 -5.93
CA THR A 99 62.85 2.94 -5.83
C THR A 99 61.93 1.87 -6.44
N ARG A 100 60.85 1.50 -5.75
CA ARG A 100 59.79 0.64 -6.32
C ARG A 100 58.38 1.04 -5.91
N ARG A 101 57.61 1.43 -6.94
CA ARG A 101 56.17 1.24 -7.20
C ARG A 101 55.19 1.14 -6.02
N ASN A 102 54.16 1.99 -6.10
CA ASN A 102 52.83 1.83 -5.52
C ASN A 102 52.38 0.37 -5.35
N ARG A 103 51.98 0.01 -4.12
CA ARG A 103 50.87 -0.92 -3.88
C ARG A 103 49.77 -0.15 -3.17
N ARG A 104 48.56 -0.14 -3.74
CA ARG A 104 47.37 0.37 -3.06
C ARG A 104 46.86 -0.72 -2.12
N SER A 105 47.06 -0.56 -0.82
CA SER A 105 46.32 -1.32 0.18
C SER A 105 44.90 -0.78 0.24
N SER A 106 43.88 -1.67 0.28
CA SER A 106 42.50 -1.23 0.49
C SER A 106 42.34 -0.70 1.90
N SER A 107 41.71 0.46 2.05
CA SER A 107 41.40 1.11 3.31
C SER A 107 40.04 1.81 3.20
N SER A 108 39.03 1.03 2.81
CA SER A 108 37.62 1.43 2.92
C SER A 108 37.24 1.48 4.40
N ASP A 109 37.34 2.66 5.00
CA ASP A 109 36.47 3.14 6.08
C ASP A 109 36.80 4.61 6.39
N LYS A 110 35.98 5.52 5.85
CA LYS A 110 35.93 6.93 6.24
C LYS A 110 34.50 7.46 6.09
N ASP A 111 33.67 7.13 7.06
CA ASP A 111 32.44 7.88 7.37
C ASP A 111 32.82 9.29 7.84
N ASN A 112 33.07 10.19 6.90
CA ASN A 112 33.32 11.60 7.18
C ASN A 112 31.97 12.30 7.39
N LEU A 113 31.72 12.79 8.60
CA LEU A 113 30.48 13.47 8.95
C LEU A 113 30.26 14.73 8.10
N THR A 114 29.14 14.81 7.40
CA THR A 114 28.47 16.08 7.10
C THR A 114 27.35 16.27 8.12
N SER A 115 27.53 17.19 9.05
CA SER A 115 26.57 17.45 10.14
C SER A 115 25.50 18.44 9.71
N PRO A 116 24.20 18.09 9.77
CA PRO A 116 23.14 19.04 10.07
C PRO A 116 23.21 19.38 11.56
N GLY A 117 23.00 20.63 11.94
CA GLY A 117 22.98 21.05 13.34
C GLY A 117 21.65 20.71 14.02
N ASN A 118 21.70 20.07 15.18
CA ASN A 118 20.70 20.04 16.26
C ASN A 118 19.20 19.73 15.98
N SER A 119 18.81 19.40 14.75
CA SER A 119 17.43 19.03 14.36
C SER A 119 17.01 17.67 14.91
N SER A 120 16.59 17.64 16.18
CA SER A 120 15.91 16.48 16.78
C SER A 120 14.40 16.45 16.49
N GLY A 121 13.80 17.59 16.10
CA GLY A 121 12.35 17.75 15.93
C GLY A 121 11.84 17.89 14.49
N ASP A 122 12.69 18.07 13.49
CA ASP A 122 12.25 18.45 12.13
C ASP A 122 11.88 17.25 11.22
N PHE A 123 12.02 16.01 11.69
CA PHE A 123 11.87 14.81 10.85
C PHE A 123 10.45 14.57 10.32
N ASN A 124 9.42 15.05 11.03
CA ASN A 124 8.01 14.76 10.77
C ASN A 124 7.19 16.06 10.59
N HIS A 125 7.77 17.07 9.93
CA HIS A 125 7.11 18.36 9.71
C HIS A 125 6.24 18.34 8.42
N PHE A 126 4.93 18.54 8.56
CA PHE A 126 3.95 18.46 7.46
C PHE A 126 3.15 19.77 7.29
N PRO A 127 3.77 20.88 6.86
CA PRO A 127 3.13 22.21 6.85
C PRO A 127 1.93 22.31 5.89
N GLY A 128 1.90 21.51 4.83
CA GLY A 128 0.76 21.41 3.90
C GLY A 128 -0.33 20.42 4.33
N ASP A 129 -0.22 19.79 5.50
CA ASP A 129 -1.18 18.79 5.99
C ASP A 129 -1.12 18.66 7.54
N PRO A 130 -1.61 19.68 8.28
CA PRO A 130 -1.51 19.71 9.73
C PRO A 130 -2.28 18.56 10.39
N GLU A 131 -3.41 18.14 9.83
CA GLU A 131 -4.18 16.97 10.31
C GLU A 131 -3.32 15.70 10.36
N PHE A 132 -2.53 15.45 9.31
CA PHE A 132 -1.58 14.33 9.31
C PHE A 132 -0.46 14.54 10.35
N GLY A 133 0.02 15.78 10.51
CA GLY A 133 0.96 16.15 11.58
C GLY A 133 0.44 15.81 12.98
N ASP A 134 -0.81 16.18 13.29
CA ASP A 134 -1.46 15.90 14.58
C ASP A 134 -1.69 14.39 14.82
N ILE A 135 -1.81 13.59 13.77
CA ILE A 135 -1.86 12.12 13.86
C ILE A 135 -0.46 11.57 14.20
N ILE A 136 0.60 12.04 13.55
CA ILE A 136 1.98 11.61 13.86
C ILE A 136 2.41 12.07 15.25
N GLN A 137 2.09 13.30 15.65
CA GLN A 137 2.43 13.81 16.98
C GLN A 137 1.75 12.97 18.10
N ARG A 138 0.49 12.56 17.91
CA ARG A 138 -0.19 11.66 18.85
C ARG A 138 0.43 10.25 18.88
N ALA A 139 0.95 9.76 17.76
CA ALA A 139 1.69 8.50 17.73
C ALA A 139 3.04 8.60 18.46
N GLU A 140 3.75 9.71 18.33
CA GLU A 140 5.00 9.98 19.05
C GLU A 140 4.73 10.11 20.57
N GLN A 141 3.73 10.88 20.98
CA GLN A 141 3.29 11.00 22.38
C GLN A 141 2.84 9.66 22.98
N ALA A 142 2.19 8.79 22.19
CA ALA A 142 1.80 7.45 22.64
C ALA A 142 3.04 6.57 22.91
N ILE A 143 4.03 6.60 22.01
CA ILE A 143 5.30 5.88 22.15
C ILE A 143 6.08 6.38 23.37
N GLU A 144 6.17 7.70 23.58
CA GLU A 144 6.82 8.30 24.75
C GLU A 144 6.10 7.94 26.06
N GLY A 145 4.76 7.83 26.01
CA GLY A 145 3.91 7.31 27.08
C GLY A 145 3.95 5.78 27.27
N GLY A 146 4.78 5.05 26.51
CA GLY A 146 4.94 3.59 26.61
C GLY A 146 3.90 2.74 25.87
N VAL A 147 3.00 3.35 25.08
CA VAL A 147 2.04 2.67 24.22
C VAL A 147 2.69 2.41 22.85
N PHE A 148 3.44 1.31 22.76
CA PHE A 148 4.25 1.01 21.59
C PHE A 148 3.45 0.41 20.40
N PRO A 149 3.86 0.68 19.15
CA PRO A 149 3.35 0.00 17.96
C PRO A 149 3.46 -1.53 18.02
N GLU A 150 2.37 -2.22 17.69
CA GLU A 150 2.26 -3.68 17.71
C GLU A 150 2.50 -4.28 16.33
N ARG A 151 3.24 -5.38 16.26
CA ARG A 151 3.61 -6.03 14.98
C ARG A 151 2.45 -6.86 14.42
N ILE A 152 2.10 -6.62 13.16
CA ILE A 152 1.03 -7.34 12.48
C ILE A 152 1.47 -8.79 12.22
N SER A 153 0.74 -9.75 12.78
CA SER A 153 1.12 -11.18 12.79
C SER A 153 0.93 -11.88 11.44
N GLN A 154 -0.18 -11.58 10.75
CA GLN A 154 -0.52 -12.17 9.45
C GLN A 154 0.20 -11.51 8.26
N GLY A 155 0.83 -10.36 8.46
CA GLY A 155 1.37 -9.52 7.38
C GLY A 155 2.81 -9.81 6.97
N SER A 156 3.37 -8.87 6.19
CA SER A 156 4.81 -8.81 5.91
C SER A 156 5.62 -8.72 7.21
N SER A 157 6.87 -9.18 7.21
CA SER A 157 7.66 -9.34 8.44
C SER A 157 8.07 -8.04 9.15
N GLY A 158 7.77 -6.87 8.58
CA GLY A 158 8.04 -5.54 9.13
C GLY A 158 6.87 -4.57 8.88
N SER A 159 5.71 -4.87 9.47
CA SER A 159 4.52 -4.02 9.43
C SER A 159 3.91 -3.90 10.84
N TYR A 160 3.52 -2.69 11.25
CA TYR A 160 3.13 -2.38 12.63
C TYR A 160 1.84 -1.54 12.70
N PHE A 161 0.91 -1.89 13.59
CA PHE A 161 -0.18 -1.01 14.00
C PHE A 161 0.35 0.02 15.00
N VAL A 162 0.33 1.29 14.63
CA VAL A 162 0.67 2.42 15.50
C VAL A 162 -0.60 2.92 16.19
N LYS A 163 -0.49 3.25 17.48
CA LYS A 163 -1.62 3.58 18.35
C LYS A 163 -1.50 4.99 18.93
N ASP A 164 -2.62 5.53 19.44
CA ASP A 164 -2.62 6.68 20.33
C ASP A 164 -2.45 6.25 21.80
N SER A 165 -2.35 7.22 22.72
CA SER A 165 -2.18 6.97 24.16
C SER A 165 -3.38 6.29 24.84
N LYS A 166 -4.50 6.06 24.12
CA LYS A 166 -5.66 5.28 24.56
C LYS A 166 -5.66 3.87 23.98
N GLY A 167 -4.68 3.53 23.15
CA GLY A 167 -4.57 2.24 22.47
C GLY A 167 -5.37 2.13 21.17
N LYS A 168 -6.03 3.20 20.70
CA LYS A 168 -6.73 3.21 19.40
C LYS A 168 -5.71 3.23 18.28
N ILE A 169 -5.90 2.38 17.26
CA ILE A 169 -5.01 2.33 16.08
C ILE A 169 -5.19 3.62 15.26
N LEU A 170 -4.07 4.28 14.95
CA LEU A 170 -3.99 5.49 14.13
C LEU A 170 -3.56 5.19 12.69
N GLY A 171 -2.70 4.19 12.51
CA GLY A 171 -2.12 3.88 11.21
C GLY A 171 -1.30 2.59 11.17
N VAL A 172 -0.96 2.19 9.95
CA VAL A 172 -0.02 1.09 9.67
C VAL A 172 1.32 1.69 9.27
N PHE A 173 2.38 1.35 10.00
CA PHE A 173 3.75 1.76 9.71
C PHE A 173 4.59 0.61 9.15
N LYS A 174 5.28 0.86 8.03
CA LYS A 174 6.15 -0.11 7.34
C LYS A 174 7.57 0.46 7.23
N PRO A 175 8.49 0.19 8.18
CA PRO A 175 9.85 0.72 8.15
C PRO A 175 10.69 0.11 7.04
N LYS A 176 11.28 0.95 6.18
CA LYS A 176 12.12 0.58 5.03
C LYS A 176 13.15 -0.51 5.36
N SER A 177 13.80 -0.38 6.52
CA SER A 177 14.85 -1.30 6.97
C SER A 177 14.41 -2.77 7.09
N GLU A 178 13.10 -3.03 7.26
CA GLU A 178 12.52 -4.34 7.53
C GLU A 178 11.71 -4.91 6.35
N GLU A 179 11.68 -4.19 5.22
CA GLU A 179 11.11 -4.68 3.95
C GLU A 179 11.70 -6.05 3.54
N PRO A 180 11.07 -6.82 2.64
CA PRO A 180 11.59 -8.13 2.20
C PRO A 180 13.05 -8.15 1.68
N TYR A 181 13.60 -7.00 1.27
CA TYR A 181 15.00 -6.81 0.86
C TYR A 181 15.76 -5.79 1.74
N GLY A 182 15.16 -5.34 2.83
CA GLY A 182 15.78 -4.49 3.83
C GLY A 182 16.85 -5.25 4.61
N HIS A 183 17.90 -4.52 5.00
CA HIS A 183 19.07 -5.09 5.69
C HIS A 183 18.76 -5.62 7.11
N LEU A 184 17.59 -5.28 7.67
CA LEU A 184 17.09 -5.75 8.97
C LEU A 184 15.84 -6.63 8.82
N ASN A 185 15.61 -7.27 7.67
CA ASN A 185 14.51 -8.22 7.51
C ASN A 185 14.74 -9.48 8.38
N PRO A 186 13.88 -9.78 9.37
CA PRO A 186 14.08 -10.94 10.24
C PRO A 186 13.87 -12.29 9.52
N LYS A 187 13.29 -12.31 8.31
CA LYS A 187 13.20 -13.51 7.45
C LYS A 187 14.47 -13.65 6.59
N TRP A 188 15.61 -13.90 7.26
CA TRP A 188 16.97 -14.00 6.69
C TRP A 188 17.10 -14.98 5.50
N THR A 189 16.25 -16.02 5.47
CA THR A 189 16.16 -17.01 4.38
C THR A 189 15.98 -16.39 2.99
N LYS A 190 15.35 -15.22 2.85
CA LYS A 190 15.22 -14.52 1.55
C LYS A 190 16.56 -14.03 0.99
N TYR A 191 17.56 -13.76 1.83
CA TYR A 191 18.92 -13.42 1.38
C TYR A 191 19.66 -14.65 0.85
N PHE A 192 19.55 -15.79 1.53
CA PHE A 192 20.13 -17.06 1.09
C PHE A 192 19.56 -17.52 -0.26
N HIS A 193 18.24 -17.44 -0.43
CA HIS A 193 17.56 -17.82 -1.69
C HIS A 193 17.99 -16.95 -2.88
N LYS A 194 18.32 -15.67 -2.65
CA LYS A 194 18.85 -14.75 -3.67
C LYS A 194 20.23 -15.18 -4.20
N LEU A 195 21.03 -15.87 -3.37
CA LEU A 195 22.35 -16.37 -3.75
C LEU A 195 22.28 -17.66 -4.57
N CYS A 196 21.30 -18.53 -4.31
CA CYS A 196 21.17 -19.83 -4.99
C CYS A 196 20.35 -19.79 -6.29
N CYS A 197 19.32 -18.95 -6.43
CA CYS A 197 18.47 -18.90 -7.63
C CYS A 197 18.09 -17.46 -8.03
N PRO A 198 18.99 -16.70 -8.69
CA PRO A 198 18.78 -15.30 -9.03
C PRO A 198 17.62 -15.04 -10.03
N CYS A 199 17.15 -16.07 -10.75
CA CYS A 199 16.00 -16.00 -11.64
C CYS A 199 14.64 -16.25 -10.95
N CYS A 200 14.60 -16.92 -9.80
CA CYS A 200 13.34 -17.35 -9.17
C CYS A 200 12.85 -16.38 -8.08
N PHE A 201 13.77 -15.73 -7.36
CA PHE A 201 13.43 -15.01 -6.13
C PHE A 201 13.33 -13.49 -6.29
N GLY A 202 12.10 -13.00 -6.13
CA GLY A 202 11.76 -11.57 -6.10
C GLY A 202 11.10 -11.06 -7.38
N ARG A 203 10.59 -9.83 -7.31
CA ARG A 203 9.94 -9.16 -8.44
C ARG A 203 10.96 -8.43 -9.31
N GLY A 204 11.54 -9.13 -10.29
CA GLY A 204 12.60 -8.62 -11.19
C GLY A 204 12.23 -7.44 -12.12
N CYS A 205 11.07 -6.82 -11.92
CA CYS A 205 10.63 -5.57 -12.54
C CYS A 205 10.50 -4.39 -11.54
N LEU A 206 10.69 -4.64 -10.24
CA LEU A 206 10.66 -3.62 -9.18
C LEU A 206 12.08 -3.26 -8.73
N ILE A 207 12.27 -2.03 -8.24
CA ILE A 207 13.51 -1.62 -7.56
C ILE A 207 13.48 -2.18 -6.12
N PRO A 208 14.53 -2.89 -5.64
CA PRO A 208 14.55 -3.42 -4.28
C PRO A 208 14.58 -2.32 -3.21
N ASN A 209 13.98 -2.58 -2.05
CA ASN A 209 14.09 -1.74 -0.85
C ASN A 209 13.56 -0.31 -1.05
N GLN A 210 12.46 -0.17 -1.82
CA GLN A 210 11.72 1.07 -2.08
C GLN A 210 10.20 0.89 -1.88
N GLY A 211 9.75 -0.17 -1.20
CA GLY A 211 8.33 -0.44 -1.01
C GLY A 211 7.61 0.68 -0.25
N TYR A 212 8.28 1.29 0.73
CA TYR A 212 7.74 2.46 1.43
C TYR A 212 7.51 3.68 0.50
N LEU A 213 8.33 3.88 -0.55
CA LEU A 213 8.07 4.92 -1.56
C LEU A 213 6.84 4.57 -2.39
N SER A 214 6.70 3.30 -2.81
CA SER A 214 5.57 2.81 -3.59
C SER A 214 4.22 3.02 -2.86
N GLU A 215 4.19 2.87 -1.53
CA GLU A 215 3.02 3.20 -0.70
C GLU A 215 2.65 4.68 -0.72
N VAL A 216 3.64 5.56 -0.49
CA VAL A 216 3.43 7.03 -0.43
C VAL A 216 3.07 7.57 -1.82
N ALA A 217 3.74 7.07 -2.85
CA ALA A 217 3.49 7.41 -4.24
C ALA A 217 2.09 7.00 -4.71
N ALA A 218 1.56 5.86 -4.24
CA ALA A 218 0.19 5.46 -4.54
C ALA A 218 -0.83 6.42 -3.91
N SER A 219 -0.64 6.83 -2.65
CA SER A 219 -1.49 7.85 -2.01
C SER A 219 -1.39 9.21 -2.68
N HIS A 220 -0.23 9.55 -3.25
CA HIS A 220 -0.02 10.79 -3.98
C HIS A 220 -0.68 10.77 -5.37
N VAL A 221 -0.55 9.67 -6.12
CA VAL A 221 -1.24 9.46 -7.40
C VAL A 221 -2.75 9.47 -7.21
N ASP A 222 -3.27 8.83 -6.15
CA ASP A 222 -4.69 8.89 -5.77
C ASP A 222 -5.16 10.34 -5.58
N THR A 223 -4.45 11.11 -4.75
CA THR A 223 -4.75 12.52 -4.46
C THR A 223 -4.72 13.38 -5.73
N ARG A 224 -3.66 13.25 -6.55
CA ARG A 224 -3.49 13.99 -7.81
C ARG A 224 -4.59 13.67 -8.83
N LEU A 225 -5.07 12.42 -8.88
CA LEU A 225 -6.16 12.00 -9.76
C LEU A 225 -7.57 12.23 -9.15
N GLY A 226 -7.67 12.50 -7.85
CA GLY A 226 -8.94 12.72 -7.16
C GLY A 226 -9.76 11.43 -6.95
N LEU A 227 -9.08 10.28 -6.79
CA LEU A 227 -9.74 8.97 -6.72
C LEU A 227 -10.41 8.74 -5.36
N GLY A 228 -9.69 9.02 -4.27
CA GLY A 228 -10.20 8.90 -2.89
C GLY A 228 -10.33 7.46 -2.41
N VAL A 229 -9.47 6.54 -2.87
CA VAL A 229 -9.47 5.12 -2.47
C VAL A 229 -8.23 4.70 -1.68
N VAL A 230 -7.08 5.36 -1.80
CA VAL A 230 -5.91 5.10 -0.94
C VAL A 230 -6.02 5.88 0.38
N PRO A 231 -5.98 5.22 1.55
CA PRO A 231 -5.88 5.93 2.82
C PRO A 231 -4.60 6.77 2.89
N LYS A 232 -4.71 8.05 3.27
CA LYS A 232 -3.62 9.04 3.28
C LYS A 232 -2.32 8.44 3.83
N THR A 233 -1.28 8.38 3.00
CA THR A 233 -0.01 7.71 3.31
C THR A 233 1.19 8.61 3.05
N LYS A 234 2.08 8.78 4.04
CA LYS A 234 3.30 9.60 3.90
C LYS A 234 4.56 8.91 4.43
N ALA A 235 5.71 9.44 4.03
CA ALA A 235 7.00 9.04 4.58
C ALA A 235 7.16 9.67 5.97
N VAL A 236 7.47 8.85 6.98
CA VAL A 236 7.55 9.24 8.40
C VAL A 236 8.77 8.58 9.05
N TYR A 237 9.38 9.27 9.99
CA TYR A 237 10.44 8.73 10.86
C TYR A 237 9.87 8.38 12.23
N LEU A 238 9.82 7.10 12.61
CA LEU A 238 9.41 6.68 13.95
C LEU A 238 10.56 5.96 14.69
N VAL A 239 10.49 6.01 16.03
CA VAL A 239 11.34 5.25 16.96
C VAL A 239 10.40 4.40 17.83
N SER A 240 10.69 3.12 18.05
CA SER A 240 9.94 2.30 19.02
C SER A 240 10.77 1.10 19.46
N GLU A 241 10.73 0.73 20.74
CA GLU A 241 11.44 -0.47 21.22
C GLU A 241 10.91 -1.78 20.61
N THR A 242 9.71 -1.78 20.01
CA THR A 242 9.10 -2.92 19.30
C THR A 242 9.61 -3.12 17.86
N PHE A 243 10.27 -2.13 17.25
CA PHE A 243 10.84 -2.28 15.90
C PHE A 243 12.10 -3.15 15.89
N HIS A 244 12.43 -3.77 14.75
CA HIS A 244 13.57 -4.68 14.65
C HIS A 244 14.90 -3.93 14.45
N TYR A 245 15.66 -3.76 15.52
CA TYR A 245 17.00 -3.14 15.53
C TYR A 245 18.10 -4.17 15.79
N ASN A 246 19.31 -3.90 15.27
CA ASN A 246 20.49 -4.70 15.56
C ASN A 246 20.77 -4.79 17.07
N THR A 247 21.43 -5.88 17.48
CA THR A 247 21.99 -6.05 18.83
C THR A 247 22.90 -4.89 19.22
N ILE A 248 23.74 -4.42 18.28
CA ILE A 248 24.64 -3.28 18.46
C ILE A 248 23.87 -1.98 18.76
N ASP A 249 22.74 -1.73 18.09
CA ASP A 249 21.97 -0.50 18.28
C ASP A 249 21.18 -0.53 19.59
N ARG A 250 20.65 -1.70 19.98
CA ARG A 250 20.05 -1.92 21.31
C ARG A 250 21.07 -1.84 22.44
N ALA A 251 22.32 -2.27 22.22
CA ALA A 251 23.41 -2.10 23.19
C ALA A 251 23.84 -0.63 23.31
N LYS A 252 23.98 0.09 22.19
CA LYS A 252 24.31 1.52 22.16
C LYS A 252 23.23 2.38 22.82
N SER A 253 21.94 2.11 22.61
CA SER A 253 20.86 2.87 23.24
C SER A 253 20.84 2.68 24.76
N ARG A 254 20.94 1.43 25.23
CA ARG A 254 21.06 1.08 26.65
C ARG A 254 22.28 1.73 27.31
N GLY A 255 23.47 1.58 26.72
CA GLY A 255 24.71 2.15 27.26
C GLY A 255 24.69 3.68 27.35
N LYS A 256 24.10 4.37 26.35
CA LYS A 256 23.91 5.82 26.39
C LYS A 256 22.89 6.26 27.45
N LYS A 257 21.79 5.53 27.62
CA LYS A 257 20.76 5.83 28.64
C LYS A 257 21.36 5.69 30.04
N TYR A 258 22.02 4.56 30.32
CA TYR A 258 22.75 4.33 31.57
C TYR A 258 23.82 5.41 31.85
N ALA A 259 24.60 5.79 30.84
CA ALA A 259 25.63 6.83 30.99
C ALA A 259 25.05 8.26 31.16
N LEU A 260 23.81 8.51 30.70
CA LEU A 260 23.07 9.74 31.01
C LEU A 260 22.57 9.75 32.46
N GLU A 261 22.00 8.64 32.91
CA GLU A 261 21.45 8.45 34.26
C GLU A 261 22.56 8.49 35.32
N MET A 262 23.67 7.76 35.11
CA MET A 262 24.77 7.66 36.07
C MET A 262 25.79 8.82 35.99
N VAL A 263 26.02 9.38 34.81
CA VAL A 263 27.02 10.46 34.64
C VAL A 263 26.47 11.62 33.78
N PRO A 264 25.56 12.46 34.32
CA PRO A 264 24.93 13.57 33.58
C PRO A 264 25.88 14.62 32.98
N LYS A 265 27.18 14.62 33.35
CA LYS A 265 28.22 15.44 32.70
C LYS A 265 28.71 14.84 31.37
N VAL A 266 28.76 13.51 31.26
CA VAL A 266 29.11 12.77 30.03
C VAL A 266 27.87 12.55 29.17
N GLY A 267 26.73 12.21 29.78
CA GLY A 267 25.47 12.03 29.06
C GLY A 267 25.05 13.21 28.19
N ARG A 268 25.30 14.44 28.66
CA ARG A 268 25.03 15.69 27.91
C ARG A 268 25.89 15.89 26.65
N HIS A 269 26.94 15.09 26.43
CA HIS A 269 27.67 15.07 25.15
C HIS A 269 27.03 14.13 24.10
N PHE A 270 26.03 13.32 24.46
CA PHE A 270 25.34 12.48 23.47
C PHE A 270 24.24 13.27 22.75
N HIS A 271 24.54 13.76 21.54
CA HIS A 271 23.57 14.40 20.63
C HIS A 271 22.33 13.55 20.28
N ARG A 272 22.30 12.26 20.64
CA ARG A 272 21.10 11.41 20.61
C ARG A 272 21.24 10.30 21.65
N VAL A 273 20.27 10.21 22.56
CA VAL A 273 20.05 9.09 23.49
C VAL A 273 18.80 8.31 23.01
N GLY A 274 18.70 7.02 23.32
CA GLY A 274 17.67 6.15 22.76
C GLY A 274 18.04 5.53 21.39
N LEU A 275 17.04 4.98 20.69
CA LEU A 275 17.21 4.25 19.44
C LEU A 275 17.26 5.19 18.20
N PRO A 276 17.87 4.76 17.07
CA PRO A 276 17.86 5.52 15.83
C PRO A 276 16.46 5.51 15.17
N PRO A 277 16.08 6.54 14.40
CA PRO A 277 14.78 6.62 13.77
C PRO A 277 14.74 5.74 12.52
N LYS A 278 13.61 5.07 12.30
CA LYS A 278 13.35 4.30 11.08
C LYS A 278 12.48 5.14 10.16
N LEU A 279 12.96 5.37 8.94
CA LEU A 279 12.13 5.85 7.84
C LEU A 279 11.21 4.71 7.38
N GLY A 280 9.94 5.02 7.15
CA GLY A 280 8.96 4.11 6.59
C GLY A 280 7.76 4.84 6.02
N SER A 281 6.82 4.10 5.45
CA SER A 281 5.50 4.64 5.10
C SER A 281 4.57 4.50 6.31
N PHE A 282 3.81 5.56 6.59
CA PHE A 282 2.73 5.59 7.57
C PHE A 282 1.42 5.83 6.81
N GLN A 283 0.55 4.83 6.80
CA GLN A 283 -0.76 4.84 6.16
C GLN A 283 -1.84 4.99 7.24
N LEU A 284 -2.78 5.93 7.08
CA LEU A 284 -3.89 6.07 8.03
C LEU A 284 -4.72 4.79 8.11
N PHE A 285 -5.13 4.43 9.33
CA PHE A 285 -6.00 3.27 9.56
C PHE A 285 -7.45 3.61 9.21
N VAL A 286 -8.21 2.61 8.72
CA VAL A 286 -9.61 2.78 8.30
C VAL A 286 -10.53 1.82 9.04
N GLU A 287 -11.57 2.35 9.68
CA GLU A 287 -12.46 1.61 10.58
C GLU A 287 -13.73 1.11 9.85
N GLY A 288 -14.20 -0.09 10.21
CA GLY A 288 -15.39 -0.73 9.60
C GLY A 288 -15.14 -1.40 8.24
N TYR A 289 -13.90 -1.44 7.77
CA TYR A 289 -13.51 -2.10 6.52
C TYR A 289 -13.19 -3.59 6.74
N HIS A 290 -13.56 -4.43 5.76
CA HIS A 290 -13.16 -5.84 5.66
C HIS A 290 -12.57 -6.14 4.27
N GLU A 291 -11.82 -7.22 4.13
CA GLU A 291 -11.31 -7.72 2.84
C GLU A 291 -12.41 -7.75 1.77
N ALA A 292 -12.09 -7.32 0.55
CA ALA A 292 -13.08 -7.29 -0.53
C ALA A 292 -13.60 -8.70 -0.86
N ASP A 293 -12.76 -9.73 -0.75
CA ASP A 293 -13.13 -11.13 -0.96
C ASP A 293 -14.22 -11.64 0.01
N TYR A 294 -14.30 -11.09 1.23
CA TYR A 294 -15.37 -11.37 2.20
C TYR A 294 -16.71 -10.73 1.77
N TRP A 295 -16.67 -9.49 1.29
CA TRP A 295 -17.87 -8.78 0.86
C TRP A 295 -18.38 -9.24 -0.51
N LEU A 296 -17.49 -9.52 -1.46
CA LEU A 296 -17.85 -10.02 -2.79
C LEU A 296 -18.62 -11.34 -2.70
N ARG A 297 -18.16 -12.31 -1.89
CA ARG A 297 -18.88 -13.56 -1.62
C ARG A 297 -20.25 -13.34 -0.97
N ARG A 298 -20.43 -12.29 -0.17
CA ARG A 298 -21.74 -11.90 0.37
C ARG A 298 -22.65 -11.34 -0.71
N PHE A 299 -22.14 -10.48 -1.60
CA PHE A 299 -22.90 -9.87 -2.69
C PHE A 299 -23.29 -10.85 -3.81
N GLU A 300 -22.62 -12.01 -3.91
CA GLU A 300 -23.07 -13.13 -4.75
C GLU A 300 -24.29 -13.87 -4.17
N ALA A 301 -24.47 -13.86 -2.85
CA ALA A 301 -25.58 -14.53 -2.15
C ALA A 301 -26.76 -13.60 -1.83
N GLU A 302 -26.49 -12.36 -1.40
CA GLU A 302 -27.45 -11.27 -1.21
C GLU A 302 -27.06 -10.10 -2.15
N PRO A 303 -27.60 -10.05 -3.38
CA PRO A 303 -27.25 -9.01 -4.35
C PRO A 303 -27.57 -7.59 -3.85
N LEU A 304 -26.59 -6.68 -4.01
CA LEU A 304 -26.73 -5.29 -3.59
C LEU A 304 -27.88 -4.56 -4.31
N PRO A 305 -28.64 -3.70 -3.60
CA PRO A 305 -29.57 -2.76 -4.22
C PRO A 305 -28.89 -1.92 -5.30
N GLU A 306 -29.61 -1.64 -6.40
CA GLU A 306 -29.04 -1.07 -7.63
C GLU A 306 -28.29 0.26 -7.44
N ASN A 307 -28.75 1.11 -6.51
CA ASN A 307 -28.06 2.34 -6.14
C ASN A 307 -26.69 2.07 -5.47
N ILE A 308 -26.63 1.11 -4.55
CA ILE A 308 -25.37 0.72 -3.87
C ILE A 308 -24.45 -0.04 -4.83
N ARG A 309 -25.02 -0.87 -5.71
CA ARG A 309 -24.27 -1.57 -6.77
C ARG A 309 -23.58 -0.59 -7.72
N LYS A 310 -24.22 0.54 -8.04
CA LYS A 310 -23.60 1.65 -8.81
C LYS A 310 -22.49 2.36 -8.03
N GLN A 311 -22.69 2.64 -6.73
CA GLN A 311 -21.64 3.22 -5.88
C GLN A 311 -20.40 2.30 -5.81
N LEU A 312 -20.59 1.00 -5.61
CA LEU A 312 -19.52 0.00 -5.63
C LEU A 312 -18.79 -0.03 -6.98
N GLN A 313 -19.51 0.08 -8.09
CA GLN A 313 -18.91 0.11 -9.43
C GLN A 313 -18.05 1.37 -9.65
N SER A 314 -18.51 2.55 -9.25
CA SER A 314 -17.71 3.80 -9.32
C SER A 314 -16.45 3.72 -8.44
N GLN A 315 -16.58 3.21 -7.20
CA GLN A 315 -15.45 2.93 -6.32
C GLN A 315 -14.45 1.92 -6.92
N PHE A 316 -14.96 0.85 -7.56
CA PHE A 316 -14.14 -0.18 -8.20
C PHE A 316 -13.38 0.36 -9.41
N GLU A 317 -14.00 1.22 -10.23
CA GLU A 317 -13.35 1.87 -11.37
C GLU A 317 -12.21 2.79 -10.95
N ARG A 318 -12.34 3.48 -9.80
CA ARG A 318 -11.27 4.28 -9.19
C ARG A 318 -10.09 3.42 -8.74
N LEU A 319 -10.34 2.26 -8.11
CA LEU A 319 -9.31 1.26 -7.78
C LEU A 319 -8.59 0.74 -9.05
N VAL A 320 -9.34 0.42 -10.11
CA VAL A 320 -8.80 -0.01 -11.41
C VAL A 320 -7.86 1.05 -12.00
N ILE A 321 -8.25 2.32 -11.97
CA ILE A 321 -7.43 3.43 -12.47
C ILE A 321 -6.14 3.56 -11.69
N LEU A 322 -6.20 3.56 -10.35
CA LEU A 322 -5.02 3.60 -9.48
C LEU A 322 -4.04 2.49 -9.87
N ASP A 323 -4.49 1.22 -9.77
CA ASP A 323 -3.66 0.05 -9.99
C ASP A 323 -3.07 -0.01 -11.39
N TYR A 324 -3.82 0.44 -12.40
CA TYR A 324 -3.33 0.48 -13.77
C TYR A 324 -2.25 1.56 -13.95
N VAL A 325 -2.48 2.79 -13.47
CA VAL A 325 -1.51 3.90 -13.58
C VAL A 325 -0.20 3.55 -12.89
N ILE A 326 -0.24 3.10 -11.62
CA ILE A 326 0.97 2.74 -10.86
C ILE A 326 1.56 1.38 -11.29
N ARG A 327 0.89 0.65 -12.18
CA ARG A 327 1.11 -0.76 -12.53
C ARG A 327 1.42 -1.61 -11.30
N ASN A 328 0.45 -1.70 -10.39
CA ASN A 328 0.53 -2.58 -9.23
C ASN A 328 0.80 -4.04 -9.66
N THR A 329 1.63 -4.73 -8.89
CA THR A 329 2.05 -6.13 -9.16
C THR A 329 1.63 -7.12 -8.08
N ASP A 330 0.85 -6.69 -7.07
CA ASP A 330 0.40 -7.54 -5.95
C ASP A 330 -1.06 -7.30 -5.48
N ARG A 331 -1.95 -6.80 -6.36
CA ARG A 331 -3.39 -6.66 -6.01
C ARG A 331 -4.14 -7.99 -6.10
N GLY A 332 -4.21 -8.71 -4.98
CA GLY A 332 -5.24 -9.70 -4.68
C GLY A 332 -6.51 -9.07 -4.10
N ASN A 333 -7.55 -9.88 -3.83
CA ASN A 333 -8.83 -9.43 -3.26
C ASN A 333 -8.84 -9.39 -1.71
N ASP A 334 -7.74 -9.84 -1.11
CA ASP A 334 -7.25 -9.58 0.24
C ASP A 334 -6.67 -8.15 0.34
N ASN A 335 -5.91 -7.72 -0.66
CA ASN A 335 -5.17 -6.46 -0.68
C ASN A 335 -6.00 -5.22 -1.08
N TRP A 336 -7.33 -5.30 -1.06
CA TRP A 336 -8.21 -4.12 -1.03
C TRP A 336 -9.41 -4.43 -0.15
N LEU A 337 -9.94 -3.41 0.52
CA LEU A 337 -11.00 -3.53 1.50
C LEU A 337 -12.29 -2.88 1.00
N ILE A 338 -13.42 -3.38 1.46
CA ILE A 338 -14.74 -2.77 1.31
C ILE A 338 -15.29 -2.46 2.71
N LYS A 339 -15.85 -1.26 2.88
CA LYS A 339 -16.77 -0.91 3.96
C LYS A 339 -18.17 -0.85 3.37
N TYR A 340 -19.15 -1.49 4.00
CA TYR A 340 -20.56 -1.42 3.62
C TYR A 340 -21.45 -1.36 4.86
N GLU A 341 -22.31 -0.35 4.93
CA GLU A 341 -23.28 -0.14 6.02
C GLU A 341 -24.71 -0.39 5.50
N LYS A 342 -25.38 -1.40 6.03
CA LYS A 342 -26.75 -1.77 5.62
C LYS A 342 -27.75 -0.84 6.31
N SER A 343 -28.43 0.00 5.53
CA SER A 343 -29.40 0.99 6.01
C SER A 343 -30.66 0.33 6.60
N GLY A 344 -30.58 -0.08 7.88
CA GLY A 344 -31.68 -0.72 8.61
C GLY A 344 -31.27 -1.44 9.90
N GLU A 345 -30.01 -1.86 10.02
CA GLU A 345 -29.50 -2.59 11.20
C GLU A 345 -28.70 -1.64 12.13
N GLY A 346 -29.42 -0.89 12.96
CA GLY A 346 -28.82 0.10 13.86
C GLY A 346 -29.82 0.73 14.84
N GLU A 347 -30.12 0.04 15.94
CA GLU A 347 -30.79 0.66 17.08
C GLU A 347 -29.81 1.57 17.85
N GLY A 348 -30.26 2.78 18.17
CA GLY A 348 -29.74 3.53 19.33
C GLY A 348 -28.42 4.28 19.21
N GLU A 349 -28.34 5.29 18.34
CA GLU A 349 -28.00 6.67 18.79
C GLU A 349 -28.27 7.74 17.72
N LYS A 350 -29.27 8.61 17.95
CA LYS A 350 -29.54 9.79 17.11
C LYS A 350 -28.82 11.02 17.67
N VAL A 351 -27.51 11.12 17.45
CA VAL A 351 -26.79 12.39 17.68
C VAL A 351 -27.14 13.36 16.55
N SER A 352 -28.06 14.28 16.82
CA SER A 352 -28.54 15.26 15.84
C SER A 352 -27.57 16.44 15.68
N CYS A 353 -26.62 16.35 14.75
CA CYS A 353 -25.89 17.50 14.23
C CYS A 353 -26.44 17.91 12.85
N VAL A 354 -27.15 19.05 12.79
CA VAL A 354 -27.69 19.57 11.52
C VAL A 354 -26.57 20.29 10.77
N CYS A 355 -25.95 19.61 9.80
CA CYS A 355 -25.05 20.24 8.85
C CYS A 355 -25.19 19.63 7.43
N VAL A 356 -25.79 20.42 6.55
CA VAL A 356 -25.61 20.48 5.08
C VAL A 356 -25.16 19.17 4.39
N CYS A 357 -26.17 18.35 4.04
CA CYS A 357 -26.22 17.42 2.90
C CYS A 357 -24.88 16.99 2.23
N VAL A 358 -24.18 16.04 2.85
CA VAL A 358 -23.41 15.02 2.12
C VAL A 358 -24.12 13.68 2.32
N TRP A 359 -24.56 13.06 1.22
CA TRP A 359 -24.96 11.65 1.26
C TRP A 359 -23.68 10.83 1.47
N THR A 360 -23.46 10.34 2.69
CA THR A 360 -22.36 9.42 2.97
C THR A 360 -22.50 8.19 2.09
N ALA A 361 -21.47 7.87 1.31
CA ALA A 361 -21.48 6.70 0.44
C ALA A 361 -21.58 5.44 1.31
N ALA A 362 -22.71 4.74 1.23
CA ALA A 362 -22.99 3.59 2.10
C ALA A 362 -22.07 2.40 1.80
N ILE A 363 -21.39 2.41 0.65
CA ILE A 363 -20.30 1.49 0.30
C ILE A 363 -19.05 2.26 -0.16
N GLN A 364 -17.88 1.86 0.34
CA GLN A 364 -16.58 2.52 0.08
C GLN A 364 -15.47 1.47 -0.12
N ILE A 365 -14.45 1.79 -0.91
CA ILE A 365 -13.25 0.96 -1.11
C ILE A 365 -12.01 1.62 -0.51
N ALA A 366 -11.17 0.82 0.16
CA ALA A 366 -9.82 1.22 0.59
C ALA A 366 -8.73 0.37 -0.07
N ALA A 367 -7.85 1.02 -0.84
CA ALA A 367 -6.72 0.45 -1.55
C ALA A 367 -5.45 0.47 -0.69
N ILE A 368 -5.23 -0.62 0.06
CA ILE A 368 -4.09 -0.80 0.97
C ILE A 368 -2.91 -1.53 0.31
N ASP A 369 -1.81 -1.75 1.04
CA ASP A 369 -0.63 -2.54 0.62
C ASP A 369 -0.10 -2.24 -0.81
N ASN A 370 0.09 -0.97 -1.13
CA ASN A 370 0.53 -0.50 -2.44
C ASN A 370 2.06 -0.56 -2.60
N GLY A 371 2.78 -1.19 -1.68
CA GLY A 371 4.25 -1.22 -1.63
C GLY A 371 4.97 -1.99 -2.75
N LEU A 372 4.22 -2.52 -3.72
CA LEU A 372 4.73 -3.40 -4.78
C LEU A 372 4.22 -2.96 -6.17
N ALA A 373 4.29 -1.65 -6.42
CA ALA A 373 3.96 -0.97 -7.66
C ALA A 373 5.18 -0.20 -8.23
N PHE A 374 4.96 0.68 -9.20
CA PHE A 374 5.97 1.46 -9.92
C PHE A 374 7.14 0.62 -10.49
N PRO A 375 6.86 -0.40 -11.34
CA PRO A 375 7.91 -1.20 -11.95
C PRO A 375 8.72 -0.43 -13.01
N PHE A 376 10.02 -0.66 -13.07
CA PHE A 376 10.94 -0.06 -14.07
C PHE A 376 10.87 -0.73 -15.45
N LYS A 377 10.10 -1.81 -15.59
CA LYS A 377 9.76 -2.44 -16.87
C LYS A 377 8.44 -3.18 -16.75
N HIS A 378 7.76 -3.45 -17.86
CA HIS A 378 6.66 -4.41 -17.85
C HIS A 378 7.15 -5.79 -17.40
N PRO A 379 6.34 -6.56 -16.65
CA PRO A 379 6.72 -7.91 -16.21
C PRO A 379 6.96 -8.86 -17.38
N ASP A 380 7.98 -9.71 -17.28
CA ASP A 380 8.25 -10.73 -18.31
C ASP A 380 7.11 -11.75 -18.39
N GLU A 381 6.85 -12.33 -19.57
CA GLU A 381 5.68 -13.19 -19.82
C GLU A 381 5.54 -14.38 -18.85
N TRP A 382 6.67 -15.00 -18.49
CA TRP A 382 6.75 -16.12 -17.54
C TRP A 382 6.38 -15.74 -16.09
N ARG A 383 6.18 -14.44 -15.79
CA ARG A 383 5.76 -13.94 -14.48
C ARG A 383 4.94 -12.64 -14.59
N ALA A 384 3.76 -12.76 -15.19
CA ALA A 384 2.97 -11.62 -15.67
C ALA A 384 2.43 -10.63 -14.61
N TYR A 385 2.32 -11.02 -13.33
CA TYR A 385 1.60 -10.31 -12.25
C TYR A 385 0.24 -9.75 -12.71
N PRO A 386 -0.78 -10.61 -12.88
CA PRO A 386 -2.12 -10.15 -13.24
C PRO A 386 -2.74 -9.29 -12.13
N PHE A 387 -3.68 -8.42 -12.48
CA PHE A 387 -4.56 -7.78 -11.51
C PHE A 387 -5.69 -8.77 -11.18
N HIS A 388 -5.82 -9.25 -9.94
CA HIS A 388 -6.81 -10.30 -9.64
C HIS A 388 -8.26 -9.81 -9.79
N TRP A 389 -8.50 -8.50 -9.63
CA TRP A 389 -9.81 -7.91 -9.91
C TRP A 389 -10.26 -8.03 -11.38
N ALA A 390 -9.36 -8.28 -12.33
CA ALA A 390 -9.71 -8.42 -13.75
C ALA A 390 -10.56 -9.67 -14.05
N CYS A 391 -10.59 -10.63 -13.13
CA CYS A 391 -11.44 -11.82 -13.20
C CYS A 391 -12.88 -11.59 -12.69
N LEU A 392 -13.14 -10.48 -11.98
CA LEU A 392 -14.43 -10.21 -11.34
C LEU A 392 -15.51 -9.79 -12.34
N PRO A 393 -16.81 -10.03 -12.07
CA PRO A 393 -17.92 -9.54 -12.89
C PRO A 393 -17.87 -8.03 -13.16
N GLN A 394 -17.49 -7.23 -12.16
CA GLN A 394 -17.35 -5.77 -12.21
C GLN A 394 -16.35 -5.32 -13.28
N ALA A 395 -15.31 -6.11 -13.57
CA ALA A 395 -14.32 -5.81 -14.61
C ALA A 395 -14.86 -5.97 -16.04
N LYS A 396 -16.07 -6.54 -16.22
CA LYS A 396 -16.76 -6.68 -17.51
C LYS A 396 -17.71 -5.51 -17.80
N VAL A 397 -17.91 -4.60 -16.85
CA VAL A 397 -18.74 -3.39 -17.02
C VAL A 397 -17.88 -2.29 -17.69
N PRO A 398 -18.40 -1.53 -18.68
CA PRO A 398 -17.69 -0.38 -19.25
C PRO A 398 -17.46 0.72 -18.21
N PHE A 399 -16.35 1.46 -18.30
CA PHE A 399 -16.10 2.60 -17.40
C PHE A 399 -17.26 3.61 -17.44
N SER A 400 -17.78 3.97 -16.27
CA SER A 400 -18.89 4.91 -16.14
C SER A 400 -18.54 6.32 -16.64
N GLN A 401 -19.56 7.09 -17.00
CA GLN A 401 -19.39 8.49 -17.41
C GLN A 401 -18.79 9.35 -16.28
N GLU A 402 -19.22 9.14 -15.02
CA GLU A 402 -18.66 9.78 -13.83
C GLU A 402 -17.13 9.61 -13.76
N THR A 403 -16.65 8.36 -13.82
CA THR A 403 -15.22 8.04 -13.82
C THR A 403 -14.50 8.68 -15.00
N ARG A 404 -15.07 8.60 -16.21
CA ARG A 404 -14.46 9.16 -17.42
C ARG A 404 -14.30 10.67 -17.31
N GLU A 405 -15.30 11.39 -16.84
CA GLU A 405 -15.24 12.85 -16.64
C GLU A 405 -14.25 13.26 -15.53
N LEU A 406 -14.18 12.48 -14.44
CA LEU A 406 -13.28 12.73 -13.31
C LEU A 406 -11.79 12.73 -13.70
N VAL A 407 -11.35 11.74 -14.51
CA VAL A 407 -9.92 11.54 -14.78
C VAL A 407 -9.46 11.80 -16.22
N LEU A 408 -10.33 11.73 -17.24
CA LEU A 408 -9.88 11.77 -18.65
C LEU A 408 -9.28 13.12 -19.06
N SER A 409 -9.77 14.20 -18.45
CA SER A 409 -9.22 15.55 -18.57
C SER A 409 -7.75 15.60 -18.12
N ARG A 410 -7.49 15.13 -16.89
CA ARG A 410 -6.15 15.07 -16.27
C ARG A 410 -5.22 14.12 -17.03
N LEU A 411 -5.69 12.92 -17.37
CA LEU A 411 -4.89 11.88 -18.04
C LEU A 411 -4.64 12.15 -19.54
N SER A 412 -5.37 13.09 -20.15
CA SER A 412 -5.09 13.56 -21.52
C SER A 412 -4.18 14.79 -21.58
N ASP A 413 -4.03 15.52 -20.47
CA ASP A 413 -3.14 16.68 -20.40
C ASP A 413 -1.68 16.26 -20.13
N MET A 414 -0.78 16.69 -21.01
CA MET A 414 0.65 16.39 -20.87
C MET A 414 1.33 17.24 -19.81
N ASN A 415 0.74 18.37 -19.39
CA ASN A 415 1.26 19.16 -18.27
C ASN A 415 0.98 18.43 -16.95
N PHE A 416 -0.29 18.10 -16.66
CA PHE A 416 -0.65 17.28 -15.48
C PHE A 416 0.16 15.99 -15.35
N VAL A 417 0.36 15.26 -16.46
CA VAL A 417 1.17 14.02 -16.47
C VAL A 417 2.66 14.32 -16.22
N GLN A 418 3.17 15.47 -16.67
CA GLN A 418 4.54 15.87 -16.39
C GLN A 418 4.74 16.32 -14.95
N ASP A 419 3.87 17.19 -14.44
CA ASP A 419 3.85 17.63 -13.04
C ASP A 419 3.80 16.41 -12.10
N LEU A 420 2.96 15.41 -12.41
CA LEU A 420 2.90 14.16 -11.65
C LEU A 420 4.23 13.38 -11.70
N CYS A 421 4.97 13.43 -12.80
CA CYS A 421 6.31 12.85 -12.88
C CYS A 421 7.35 13.66 -12.09
N GLU A 422 7.15 14.97 -11.90
CA GLU A 422 8.04 15.85 -11.14
C GLU A 422 7.81 15.71 -9.63
N ASP A 423 6.57 15.71 -9.15
CA ASP A 423 6.21 15.37 -7.76
C ASP A 423 6.83 14.02 -7.33
N LEU A 424 6.70 13.00 -8.19
CA LEU A 424 7.27 11.66 -7.94
C LEU A 424 8.80 11.66 -8.02
N TYR A 425 9.41 12.54 -8.82
CA TYR A 425 10.86 12.71 -8.86
C TYR A 425 11.39 13.28 -7.54
N GLU A 426 10.76 14.34 -7.01
CA GLU A 426 11.13 14.94 -5.72
C GLU A 426 10.99 13.93 -4.56
N MET A 427 9.89 13.18 -4.54
CA MET A 427 9.65 12.13 -3.55
C MET A 427 10.69 11.00 -3.61
N PHE A 428 11.06 10.54 -4.81
CA PHE A 428 11.97 9.39 -4.96
C PHE A 428 13.44 9.81 -4.80
N MET A 429 13.83 11.02 -5.20
CA MET A 429 15.22 11.51 -5.06
C MET A 429 15.66 11.76 -3.62
N ALA A 430 14.70 11.84 -2.68
CA ALA A 430 14.97 11.87 -1.25
C ALA A 430 15.58 10.55 -0.73
N ASP A 431 15.49 9.45 -1.50
CA ASP A 431 16.04 8.17 -1.07
C ASP A 431 17.54 7.99 -1.36
N LYS A 432 18.27 7.47 -0.37
CA LYS A 432 19.71 7.18 -0.49
C LYS A 432 20.06 6.12 -1.55
N GLY A 433 19.08 5.34 -2.03
CA GLY A 433 19.23 4.36 -3.10
C GLY A 433 18.69 4.81 -4.46
N PHE A 434 18.38 6.10 -4.63
CA PHE A 434 17.81 6.63 -5.88
C PHE A 434 18.75 6.50 -7.09
N ASP A 435 18.25 5.91 -8.18
CA ASP A 435 18.90 5.91 -9.50
C ASP A 435 17.98 6.60 -10.51
N LYS A 436 18.42 7.75 -11.04
CA LYS A 436 17.65 8.56 -12.00
C LYS A 436 17.36 7.82 -13.33
N THR A 437 18.20 6.87 -13.72
CA THR A 437 18.00 6.06 -14.93
C THR A 437 16.95 4.99 -14.72
N MET A 438 16.84 4.43 -13.51
CA MET A 438 15.75 3.51 -13.16
C MET A 438 14.44 4.28 -12.92
N PHE A 439 14.48 5.47 -12.32
CA PHE A 439 13.31 6.34 -12.17
C PHE A 439 12.68 6.72 -13.53
N GLU A 440 13.47 7.17 -14.51
CA GLU A 440 12.93 7.48 -15.85
C GLU A 440 12.30 6.26 -16.55
N LYS A 441 12.72 5.05 -16.21
CA LYS A 441 12.09 3.80 -16.68
C LYS A 441 10.80 3.47 -15.94
N GLN A 442 10.71 3.74 -14.63
CA GLN A 442 9.43 3.67 -13.90
C GLN A 442 8.42 4.65 -14.51
N MET A 443 8.87 5.88 -14.78
CA MET A 443 8.02 6.90 -15.41
C MET A 443 7.69 6.58 -16.88
N SER A 444 8.57 5.91 -17.64
CA SER A 444 8.23 5.50 -19.02
C SER A 444 7.20 4.36 -19.06
N VAL A 445 7.20 3.46 -18.07
CA VAL A 445 6.09 2.50 -17.87
C VAL A 445 4.81 3.22 -17.45
N MET A 446 4.87 4.13 -16.47
CA MET A 446 3.69 4.89 -15.99
C MET A 446 3.05 5.70 -17.13
N ARG A 447 3.84 6.41 -17.96
CA ARG A 447 3.36 7.13 -19.14
C ARG A 447 2.72 6.21 -20.18
N GLY A 448 3.22 4.98 -20.34
CA GLY A 448 2.61 3.96 -21.20
C GLY A 448 1.27 3.42 -20.67
N GLN A 449 1.14 3.28 -19.36
CA GLN A 449 -0.12 2.92 -18.70
C GLN A 449 -1.15 4.06 -18.84
N ILE A 450 -0.74 5.31 -18.61
CA ILE A 450 -1.59 6.49 -18.79
C ILE A 450 -2.09 6.60 -20.25
N LEU A 451 -1.23 6.36 -21.23
CA LEU A 451 -1.61 6.36 -22.66
C LEU A 451 -2.69 5.31 -22.97
N ASN A 452 -2.49 4.06 -22.53
CA ASN A 452 -3.48 2.99 -22.71
C ASN A 452 -4.81 3.29 -22.00
N LEU A 453 -4.76 3.80 -20.77
CA LEU A 453 -5.93 4.14 -19.97
C LEU A 453 -6.73 5.30 -20.61
N SER A 454 -6.06 6.38 -21.02
CA SER A 454 -6.69 7.50 -21.73
C SER A 454 -7.36 7.07 -23.03
N GLN A 455 -6.80 6.09 -23.75
CA GLN A 455 -7.46 5.53 -24.94
C GLN A 455 -8.65 4.64 -24.57
N ALA A 456 -8.54 3.78 -23.56
CA ALA A 456 -9.64 2.94 -23.10
C ALA A 456 -10.85 3.73 -22.58
N LEU A 457 -10.61 4.84 -21.88
CA LEU A 457 -11.64 5.77 -21.42
C LEU A 457 -12.29 6.56 -22.58
N LYS A 458 -11.55 6.87 -23.65
CA LYS A 458 -12.13 7.44 -24.88
C LYS A 458 -13.03 6.43 -25.59
N ASP A 459 -12.53 5.21 -25.77
CA ASP A 459 -13.21 4.10 -26.46
C ASP A 459 -14.36 3.46 -25.67
N ASN A 460 -14.65 3.93 -24.45
CA ASN A 460 -15.66 3.36 -23.54
C ASN A 460 -15.48 1.85 -23.28
N LYS A 461 -14.22 1.43 -23.10
CA LYS A 461 -13.84 0.04 -22.81
C LYS A 461 -14.18 -0.37 -21.37
N THR A 462 -14.11 -1.67 -21.12
CA THR A 462 -14.19 -2.28 -19.78
C THR A 462 -12.80 -2.40 -19.13
N PRO A 463 -12.70 -2.54 -17.79
CA PRO A 463 -11.44 -2.87 -17.11
C PRO A 463 -10.75 -4.13 -17.65
N ILE A 464 -11.51 -5.19 -18.01
CA ILE A 464 -10.91 -6.41 -18.58
C ILE A 464 -10.35 -6.17 -20.00
N GLN A 465 -10.97 -5.31 -20.81
CA GLN A 465 -10.43 -4.90 -22.12
C GLN A 465 -9.20 -4.01 -21.98
N LEU A 466 -9.13 -3.15 -20.96
CA LEU A 466 -7.96 -2.31 -20.66
C LEU A 466 -6.71 -3.14 -20.34
N VAL A 467 -6.84 -4.21 -19.53
CA VAL A 467 -5.70 -5.08 -19.20
C VAL A 467 -5.29 -6.02 -20.35
N GLN A 468 -6.14 -6.18 -21.36
CA GLN A 468 -5.85 -6.88 -22.62
C GLN A 468 -5.14 -5.99 -23.66
N MET A 469 -5.05 -4.68 -23.46
CA MET A 469 -4.37 -3.79 -24.40
C MET A 469 -2.85 -4.09 -24.47
N PRO A 470 -2.22 -3.98 -25.67
CA PRO A 470 -0.78 -4.16 -25.81
C PRO A 470 0.00 -3.25 -24.85
N ARG A 471 1.06 -3.80 -24.25
CA ARG A 471 1.85 -3.07 -23.24
C ARG A 471 2.72 -2.03 -23.93
N VAL A 472 2.60 -0.77 -23.52
CA VAL A 472 3.38 0.35 -24.08
C VAL A 472 4.36 0.88 -23.05
N VAL A 473 5.49 1.39 -23.53
CA VAL A 473 6.45 2.20 -22.78
C VAL A 473 6.64 3.52 -23.53
N VAL A 474 6.61 4.65 -22.82
CA VAL A 474 6.72 5.99 -23.42
C VAL A 474 7.95 6.70 -22.86
N GLU A 475 9.04 6.61 -23.60
CA GLU A 475 10.34 7.17 -23.23
C GLU A 475 10.46 8.64 -23.62
N ARG A 476 11.20 9.41 -22.83
CA ARG A 476 11.60 10.78 -23.20
C ARG A 476 12.86 10.70 -24.04
N SER A 477 12.80 11.17 -25.29
CA SER A 477 14.00 11.30 -26.10
C SER A 477 14.93 12.35 -25.50
N ARG A 478 16.24 12.08 -25.51
CA ARG A 478 17.24 13.09 -25.14
C ARG A 478 17.60 13.87 -26.40
N THR A 479 17.11 15.10 -26.51
CA THR A 479 17.50 16.07 -27.56
C THR A 479 18.92 16.62 -27.33
N GLY A 480 19.90 15.72 -27.24
CA GLY A 480 21.32 16.00 -27.08
C GLY A 480 21.97 16.45 -28.38
N GLY A 481 21.53 17.59 -28.92
CA GLY A 481 22.06 18.16 -30.16
C GLY A 481 23.37 18.91 -29.96
N GLN A 482 24.48 18.42 -30.55
CA GLN A 482 25.59 19.29 -30.93
C GLN A 482 25.19 20.11 -32.16
N GLY A 483 24.35 21.13 -31.95
CA GLY A 483 23.84 22.02 -32.99
C GLY A 483 23.29 23.30 -32.38
N ARG A 484 23.48 24.43 -33.07
CA ARG A 484 22.93 25.73 -32.63
C ARG A 484 21.43 25.79 -32.92
N VAL A 485 20.72 26.58 -32.12
CA VAL A 485 19.24 26.70 -32.04
C VAL A 485 18.58 25.51 -31.33
N VAL A 486 18.28 25.70 -30.04
CA VAL A 486 17.48 24.77 -29.23
C VAL A 486 16.05 25.26 -29.15
N THR A 487 15.16 24.69 -29.97
CA THR A 487 13.72 24.71 -29.70
C THR A 487 13.44 23.61 -28.68
N LEU A 488 12.91 23.94 -27.50
CA LEU A 488 12.85 23.03 -26.35
C LEU A 488 11.71 21.97 -26.44
N GLY A 489 11.60 21.28 -27.56
CA GLY A 489 10.65 20.19 -27.76
C GLY A 489 11.06 18.92 -27.01
N THR A 490 10.30 18.52 -26.00
CA THR A 490 10.42 17.21 -25.35
C THR A 490 9.76 16.13 -26.23
N ALA A 491 10.45 15.68 -27.27
CA ALA A 491 9.94 14.59 -28.10
C ALA A 491 9.91 13.26 -27.30
N PHE A 492 8.82 12.51 -27.44
CA PHE A 492 8.61 11.22 -26.77
C PHE A 492 8.63 10.07 -27.80
N THR A 493 9.13 8.91 -27.38
CA THR A 493 9.17 7.68 -28.19
C THR A 493 8.24 6.63 -27.58
N GLN A 494 7.28 6.15 -28.37
CA GLN A 494 6.35 5.10 -27.95
C GLN A 494 6.84 3.73 -28.43
N THR A 495 7.03 2.79 -27.50
CA THR A 495 7.47 1.42 -27.79
C THR A 495 6.38 0.43 -27.40
N PHE A 496 5.84 -0.28 -28.39
CA PHE A 496 4.80 -1.30 -28.22
C PHE A 496 5.41 -2.69 -28.05
N HIS A 497 5.17 -3.35 -26.92
CA HIS A 497 5.60 -4.72 -26.67
C HIS A 497 4.56 -5.74 -27.17
N CYS A 498 4.38 -5.79 -28.49
CA CYS A 498 3.61 -6.82 -29.17
C CYS A 498 4.46 -8.08 -29.39
N LYS A 499 4.51 -8.97 -28.39
CA LYS A 499 4.90 -10.37 -28.58
C LYS A 499 3.72 -11.28 -28.29
N ARG A 500 3.57 -12.35 -29.07
CA ARG A 500 2.62 -13.43 -28.77
C ARG A 500 3.22 -14.25 -27.62
N PRO A 501 2.43 -14.64 -26.60
CA PRO A 501 2.94 -15.47 -25.52
C PRO A 501 3.51 -16.77 -26.10
N PHE A 502 4.70 -17.17 -25.63
CA PHE A 502 5.47 -18.26 -26.24
C PHE A 502 4.77 -19.64 -26.25
N PHE A 503 3.65 -19.77 -25.52
CA PHE A 503 2.71 -20.88 -25.58
C PHE A 503 1.33 -20.36 -26.00
N SER A 504 1.09 -20.25 -27.31
CA SER A 504 -0.23 -19.97 -27.89
C SER A 504 -0.61 -20.99 -28.98
N SER A 505 -0.27 -22.26 -28.74
CA SER A 505 -0.67 -23.41 -29.55
C SER A 505 -0.81 -24.65 -28.67
N TRP A 506 -2.03 -24.90 -28.21
CA TRP A 506 -2.66 -26.20 -27.94
C TRP A 506 -4.17 -25.95 -27.82
#